data_AF-A0A1V5U5K9-F1
#
_entry.id   AF-A0A1V5U5K9-F1
#
_cell.length_a   1.000
_cell.length_b   1.000
_cell.length_c   1.000
_cell.angle_alpha   90.00
_cell.angle_beta   90.00
_cell.angle_gamma   90.00
#
_symmetry.space_group_name_H-M   'P 1'
#
loop_
_entity.id
_entity.type
_entity.pdbx_description
1 polymer ?
#
loop_
_entity_poly.entity_id
_entity_poly.type
_entity_poly.pdbx_seq_one_letter_code
_entity_poly.pdbx_strand_id
1 'polypeptide(L)'
;MNTLSNNILEGNNVLKSQFSYDMYTAREKEIVNFLASKNVQVIRQHEQLNNLEPAVKDLAMFMGDNFKNIKRIYDLMKLNLSPVRTFSISIENLTRQEREMSMAFAVKLQNAKAISSYRLSCDKKNLIIAPVKSFTTCNFLTGHWFEYYIREKILAAVNSSVPGLDFACLSNLSIKLASGKYAEIDMMMRINGEYFLIEAKSGKLNIGIGQFYRLLNGLRIKTRNAFILMNEGAEQVINTCRNSLAFKVVNFERFISNFCDYLDKVALMSATARKSAFIPA
;
A
#
# COMPACT_ATOMS: atom_id res chain seq x y z
N MET A 1 33.10 5.77 -28.46
CA MET A 1 33.98 6.32 -27.41
C MET A 1 33.07 6.88 -26.33
N ASN A 2 32.84 6.09 -25.28
CA ASN A 2 33.34 6.32 -23.91
C ASN A 2 32.61 7.49 -23.23
N THR A 3 31.97 7.38 -22.06
CA THR A 3 31.81 6.34 -21.05
C THR A 3 30.80 6.94 -20.06
N LEU A 4 29.61 6.36 -19.89
CA LEU A 4 28.78 6.61 -18.69
C LEU A 4 29.03 5.44 -17.75
N SER A 5 30.22 5.48 -17.14
CA SER A 5 30.65 4.58 -16.08
C SER A 5 30.28 5.22 -14.75
N ASN A 6 29.63 4.43 -13.90
CA ASN A 6 29.88 4.25 -12.47
C ASN A 6 30.17 5.46 -11.55
N ASN A 7 29.67 5.29 -10.32
CA ASN A 7 29.94 6.03 -9.09
C ASN A 7 28.83 7.08 -8.81
N ILE A 8 28.13 7.06 -7.67
CA ILE A 8 28.55 6.67 -6.33
C ILE A 8 27.35 6.03 -5.60
N LEU A 9 27.42 4.71 -5.41
CA LEU A 9 26.72 3.93 -4.39
C LEU A 9 27.64 3.72 -3.17
N GLU A 10 28.46 4.72 -2.83
CA GLU A 10 29.33 4.69 -1.65
C GLU A 10 28.94 5.82 -0.71
N GLY A 11 28.33 5.43 0.41
CA GLY A 11 27.83 6.35 1.42
C GLY A 11 27.19 5.61 2.59
N ASN A 12 27.94 4.67 3.18
CA ASN A 12 27.89 4.21 4.57
C ASN A 12 26.56 4.31 5.32
N ASN A 13 25.74 3.26 5.16
CA ASN A 13 25.16 2.49 6.27
C ASN A 13 24.34 1.33 5.69
N VAL A 14 25.02 0.37 5.06
CA VAL A 14 24.45 -0.99 4.98
C VAL A 14 24.60 -1.58 6.36
N LEU A 15 23.69 -1.21 7.27
CA LEU A 15 23.27 -2.16 8.29
C LEU A 15 22.74 -3.34 7.49
N LYS A 16 23.57 -4.37 7.32
CA LYS A 16 23.11 -5.74 7.14
C LYS A 16 22.35 -6.09 8.41
N SER A 17 21.14 -5.54 8.60
CA SER A 17 20.17 -6.23 9.44
C SER A 17 19.80 -7.46 8.62
N GLN A 18 20.55 -8.52 8.85
CA GLN A 18 20.13 -9.85 8.49
C GLN A 18 18.88 -10.08 9.34
N PHE A 19 17.71 -9.82 8.74
CA PHE A 19 16.42 -9.94 9.41
C PHE A 19 16.35 -11.36 9.95
N SER A 20 16.34 -11.53 11.28
CA SER A 20 16.33 -12.86 11.85
C SER A 20 14.97 -13.49 11.58
N TYR A 21 14.97 -14.71 11.05
CA TYR A 21 13.76 -15.50 10.87
C TYR A 21 12.94 -15.60 12.18
N ASP A 22 13.59 -15.48 13.33
CA ASP A 22 12.96 -15.52 14.65
C ASP A 22 12.12 -14.29 15.01
N MET A 23 12.24 -13.18 14.26
CA MET A 23 11.39 -12.01 14.46
C MET A 23 9.95 -12.23 13.94
N TYR A 24 9.75 -13.22 13.07
CA TYR A 24 8.43 -13.53 12.53
C TYR A 24 7.63 -14.40 13.51
N THR A 25 6.34 -14.08 13.65
CA THR A 25 5.39 -14.97 14.31
C THR A 25 5.33 -16.33 13.60
N ALA A 26 4.84 -17.37 14.30
CA ALA A 26 4.70 -18.70 13.72
C ALA A 26 3.90 -18.69 12.39
N ARG A 27 2.89 -17.82 12.27
CA ARG A 27 2.07 -17.70 11.07
C ARG A 27 2.77 -16.94 9.94
N GLU A 28 3.52 -15.89 10.25
CA GLU A 28 4.32 -15.16 9.26
C GLU A 28 5.46 -16.00 8.70
N LYS A 29 6.06 -16.87 9.54
CA LYS A 29 7.06 -17.86 9.12
C LYS A 29 6.56 -18.76 8.00
N GLU A 30 5.26 -19.06 7.93
CA GLU A 30 4.68 -19.82 6.82
C GLU A 30 4.81 -19.08 5.48
N ILE A 31 4.63 -17.76 5.45
CA ILE A 31 4.82 -16.95 4.23
C ILE A 31 6.30 -16.95 3.83
N VAL A 32 7.21 -16.78 4.80
CA VAL A 32 8.66 -16.82 4.54
C VAL A 32 9.09 -18.19 3.98
N ASN A 33 8.58 -19.27 4.57
CA ASN A 33 8.84 -20.64 4.11
C ASN A 33 8.27 -20.90 2.72
N PHE A 34 7.07 -20.37 2.43
CA PHE A 34 6.51 -20.43 1.08
C PHE A 34 7.44 -19.75 0.06
N LEU A 35 7.90 -18.53 0.36
CA LEU A 35 8.84 -17.80 -0.52
C LEU A 35 10.14 -18.60 -0.72
N ALA A 36 10.71 -19.13 0.37
CA ALA A 36 11.91 -19.97 0.31
C ALA A 36 11.70 -21.22 -0.57
N SER A 37 10.54 -21.86 -0.49
CA SER A 37 10.18 -23.01 -1.35
C SER A 37 10.13 -22.67 -2.85
N LYS A 38 10.04 -21.38 -3.20
CA LYS A 38 10.09 -20.86 -4.57
C LYS A 38 11.47 -20.32 -4.95
N ASN A 39 12.50 -20.59 -4.15
CA ASN A 39 13.84 -20.01 -4.30
C ASN A 39 13.81 -18.47 -4.26
N VAL A 40 12.93 -17.91 -3.43
CA VAL A 40 12.84 -16.47 -3.17
C VAL A 40 13.27 -16.20 -1.74
N GLN A 41 14.29 -15.36 -1.56
CA GLN A 41 14.80 -14.97 -0.26
C GLN A 41 14.20 -13.64 0.17
N VAL A 42 13.67 -13.57 1.40
CA VAL A 42 13.35 -12.28 2.04
C VAL A 42 14.65 -11.66 2.52
N ILE A 43 14.97 -10.48 1.99
CA ILE A 43 16.20 -9.75 2.32
C ILE A 43 15.97 -8.82 3.51
N ARG A 44 14.83 -8.12 3.50
CA ARG A 44 14.40 -7.24 4.58
C ARG A 44 12.89 -7.07 4.55
N GLN A 45 12.32 -6.81 5.72
CA GLN A 45 11.02 -6.20 5.85
C GLN A 45 11.22 -4.72 6.21
N HIS A 46 10.57 -3.81 5.50
CA HIS A 46 10.71 -2.39 5.76
C HIS A 46 9.94 -1.99 7.03
N GLU A 47 10.64 -2.01 8.17
CA GLU A 47 10.08 -1.60 9.46
C GLU A 47 9.55 -0.16 9.45
N GLN A 48 10.07 0.71 8.59
CA GLN A 48 9.66 2.12 8.49
C GLN A 48 8.16 2.30 8.23
N LEU A 49 7.53 1.40 7.49
CA LEU A 49 6.08 1.42 7.25
C LEU A 49 5.29 0.75 8.38
N ASN A 50 5.86 -0.25 9.05
CA ASN A 50 5.24 -0.91 10.20
C ASN A 50 5.30 -0.05 11.48
N ASN A 51 6.33 0.79 11.60
CA ASN A 51 6.64 1.61 12.77
C ASN A 51 6.51 3.11 12.50
N LEU A 52 5.52 3.51 11.69
CA LEU A 52 5.19 4.92 11.49
C LEU A 52 4.81 5.59 12.82
N GLU A 53 5.21 6.86 12.98
CA GLU A 53 4.75 7.70 14.09
C GLU A 53 3.22 7.80 14.08
N PRO A 54 2.55 7.88 15.25
CA PRO A 54 1.08 7.94 15.33
C PRO A 54 0.45 9.01 14.44
N ALA A 55 1.05 10.20 14.36
CA ALA A 55 0.56 11.29 13.50
C ALA A 55 0.63 10.95 12.00
N VAL A 56 1.63 10.17 11.58
CA VAL A 56 1.79 9.73 10.19
C VAL A 56 0.81 8.60 9.86
N LYS A 57 0.55 7.69 10.81
CA LYS A 57 -0.49 6.65 10.69
C LYS A 57 -1.87 7.27 10.54
N ASP A 58 -2.19 8.23 11.41
CA ASP A 58 -3.43 8.99 11.38
C ASP A 58 -3.58 9.79 10.07
N LEU A 59 -2.51 10.42 9.59
CA LEU A 59 -2.49 11.05 8.26
C LEU A 59 -2.78 10.04 7.14
N ALA A 60 -2.18 8.85 7.15
CA ALA A 60 -2.42 7.83 6.12
C ALA A 60 -3.89 7.37 6.09
N MET A 61 -4.46 7.10 7.27
CA MET A 61 -5.87 6.73 7.40
C MET A 61 -6.79 7.85 6.92
N PHE A 62 -6.54 9.08 7.37
CA PHE A 62 -7.28 10.25 6.93
C PHE A 62 -7.23 10.43 5.41
N MET A 63 -6.05 10.27 4.80
CA MET A 63 -5.86 10.40 3.36
C MET A 63 -6.67 9.36 2.59
N GLY A 64 -6.67 8.10 3.02
CA GLY A 64 -7.41 7.05 2.35
C GLY A 64 -8.93 7.20 2.47
N ASP A 65 -9.42 7.57 3.66
CA ASP A 65 -10.86 7.74 3.90
C ASP A 65 -11.44 8.99 3.20
N ASN A 66 -10.60 10.00 2.93
CA ASN A 66 -11.06 11.30 2.41
C ASN A 66 -10.46 11.68 1.06
N PHE A 67 -9.82 10.73 0.36
CA PHE A 67 -8.98 11.05 -0.81
C PHE A 67 -9.70 11.89 -1.87
N LYS A 68 -10.95 11.55 -2.19
CA LYS A 68 -11.78 12.28 -3.17
C LYS A 68 -11.89 13.78 -2.82
N ASN A 69 -12.04 14.10 -1.54
CA ASN A 69 -12.21 15.47 -1.05
C ASN A 69 -10.89 16.26 -0.94
N ILE A 70 -9.76 15.58 -0.80
CA ILE A 70 -8.44 16.21 -0.58
C ILE A 70 -7.53 16.15 -1.81
N LYS A 71 -7.94 15.43 -2.86
CA LYS A 71 -7.12 15.10 -4.03
C LYS A 71 -6.41 16.31 -4.62
N ARG A 72 -7.15 17.41 -4.79
CA ARG A 72 -6.62 18.64 -5.41
C ARG A 72 -5.43 19.22 -4.63
N ILE A 73 -5.50 19.18 -3.30
CA ILE A 73 -4.39 19.62 -2.44
C ILE A 73 -3.26 18.60 -2.47
N TYR A 74 -3.59 17.31 -2.40
CA TYR A 74 -2.60 16.23 -2.46
C TYR A 74 -1.77 16.28 -3.74
N ASP A 75 -2.40 16.47 -4.91
CA ASP A 75 -1.71 16.57 -6.19
C ASP A 75 -0.75 17.78 -6.22
N LEU A 76 -1.20 18.95 -5.75
CA LEU A 76 -0.33 20.13 -5.63
C LEU A 76 0.81 19.89 -4.65
N MET A 77 0.55 19.21 -3.53
CA MET A 77 1.58 18.85 -2.56
C MET A 77 2.67 18.03 -3.24
N LYS A 78 2.32 16.98 -4.00
CA LYS A 78 3.30 16.15 -4.73
C LYS A 78 4.14 16.97 -5.71
N LEU A 79 3.49 17.83 -6.50
CA LEU A 79 4.17 18.68 -7.49
C LEU A 79 5.15 19.65 -6.84
N ASN A 80 4.88 20.08 -5.61
CA ASN A 80 5.68 21.05 -4.88
C ASN A 80 6.59 20.43 -3.81
N LEU A 81 6.85 19.11 -3.86
CA LEU A 81 7.88 18.43 -3.05
C LEU A 81 9.25 18.37 -3.74
N SER A 82 9.30 18.53 -5.06
CA SER A 82 10.54 18.53 -5.83
C SER A 82 10.43 19.36 -7.12
N PRO A 83 10.82 20.64 -7.11
CA PRO A 83 11.41 21.38 -5.98
C PRO A 83 10.40 21.71 -4.89
N VAL A 84 10.90 21.94 -3.68
CA VAL A 84 10.08 22.31 -2.51
C VAL A 84 9.65 23.75 -2.66
N ARG A 85 8.34 23.99 -2.76
CA ARG A 85 7.79 25.32 -2.94
C ARG A 85 6.54 25.50 -2.11
N THR A 86 6.45 26.64 -1.42
CA THR A 86 5.17 27.11 -0.90
C THR A 86 4.20 27.28 -2.06
N PHE A 87 2.99 26.77 -1.91
CA PHE A 87 1.95 26.87 -2.93
C PHE A 87 0.66 27.41 -2.33
N SER A 88 -0.20 27.90 -3.20
CA SER A 88 -1.53 28.42 -2.88
C SER A 88 -2.58 27.69 -3.69
N ILE A 89 -3.70 27.36 -3.08
CA ILE A 89 -4.84 26.74 -3.74
C ILE A 89 -6.11 27.52 -3.42
N SER A 90 -6.85 27.90 -4.47
CA SER A 90 -8.17 28.49 -4.31
C SER A 90 -9.15 27.45 -3.75
N ILE A 91 -9.78 27.81 -2.64
CA ILE A 91 -10.82 27.05 -1.95
C ILE A 91 -12.21 27.66 -2.14
N GLU A 92 -12.34 28.67 -2.99
CA GLU A 92 -13.58 29.44 -3.22
C GLU A 92 -14.70 28.57 -3.83
N ASN A 93 -14.33 27.73 -4.80
CA ASN A 93 -15.26 26.85 -5.51
C ASN A 93 -15.35 25.44 -4.92
N LEU A 94 -14.70 25.18 -3.79
CA LEU A 94 -14.85 23.92 -3.08
C LEU A 94 -16.21 23.86 -2.39
N THR A 95 -16.81 22.68 -2.36
CA THR A 95 -17.97 22.42 -1.51
C THR A 95 -17.63 22.62 -0.03
N ARG A 96 -18.65 22.71 0.83
CA ARG A 96 -18.43 22.79 2.28
C ARG A 96 -17.60 21.61 2.79
N GLN A 97 -17.92 20.40 2.35
CA GLN A 97 -17.20 19.19 2.75
C GLN A 97 -15.74 19.20 2.27
N GLU A 98 -15.48 19.56 1.01
CA GLU A 98 -14.11 19.66 0.50
C GLU A 98 -13.29 20.71 1.25
N ARG A 99 -13.88 21.85 1.62
CA ARG A 99 -13.20 22.87 2.44
C ARG A 99 -12.85 22.33 3.83
N GLU A 100 -13.82 21.72 4.52
CA GLU A 100 -13.60 21.14 5.84
C GLU A 100 -12.51 20.06 5.81
N MET A 101 -12.56 19.14 4.84
CA MET A 101 -11.54 18.08 4.68
C MET A 101 -10.18 18.63 4.27
N SER A 102 -10.15 19.69 3.45
CA SER A 102 -8.92 20.37 3.06
C SER A 102 -8.19 21.00 4.25
N MET A 103 -8.94 21.66 5.14
CA MET A 103 -8.39 22.24 6.37
C MET A 103 -7.92 21.16 7.34
N ALA A 104 -8.73 20.10 7.53
CA ALA A 104 -8.33 18.96 8.35
C ALA A 104 -7.07 18.28 7.79
N PHE A 105 -6.94 18.17 6.46
CA PHE A 105 -5.75 17.62 5.82
C PHE A 105 -4.50 18.46 6.14
N ALA A 106 -4.59 19.78 6.04
CA ALA A 106 -3.48 20.68 6.38
C ALA A 106 -3.04 20.53 7.85
N VAL A 107 -3.98 20.40 8.78
CA VAL A 107 -3.70 20.11 10.19
C VAL A 107 -2.95 18.78 10.34
N LYS A 108 -3.45 17.70 9.72
CA LYS A 108 -2.82 16.37 9.79
C LYS A 108 -1.41 16.39 9.18
N LEU A 109 -1.23 17.07 8.05
CA LEU A 109 0.08 17.27 7.44
C LEU A 109 1.05 17.99 8.38
N GLN A 110 0.60 19.02 9.10
CA GLN A 110 1.44 19.74 10.06
C GLN A 110 1.81 18.86 11.25
N ASN A 111 0.85 18.12 11.81
CA ASN A 111 1.09 17.19 12.91
C ASN A 111 2.08 16.07 12.53
N ALA A 112 2.00 15.59 11.28
CA ALA A 112 2.94 14.63 10.72
C ALA A 112 4.27 15.26 10.26
N LYS A 113 4.49 16.56 10.51
CA LYS A 113 5.69 17.34 10.10
C LYS A 113 5.96 17.31 8.59
N ALA A 114 4.94 17.05 7.78
CA ALA A 114 5.04 17.04 6.32
C ALA A 114 5.02 18.47 5.72
N ILE A 115 4.53 19.44 6.49
CA ILE A 115 4.52 20.87 6.16
C ILE A 115 5.01 21.66 7.37
N SER A 116 5.61 22.83 7.13
CA SER A 116 6.06 23.73 8.20
C SER A 116 4.92 24.64 8.65
N SER A 117 4.05 25.04 7.71
CA SER A 117 2.92 25.91 7.99
C SER A 117 1.82 25.76 6.96
N TYR A 118 0.61 26.14 7.36
CA TYR A 118 -0.51 26.44 6.48
C TYR A 118 -1.24 27.69 6.99
N ARG A 119 -1.85 28.46 6.10
CA ARG A 119 -2.68 29.62 6.45
C ARG A 119 -3.70 29.93 5.37
N LEU A 120 -4.76 30.62 5.75
CA LEU A 120 -5.66 31.25 4.77
C LEU A 120 -5.09 32.60 4.31
N SER A 121 -5.38 32.98 3.07
CA SER A 121 -5.19 34.35 2.60
C SER A 121 -6.12 35.32 3.34
N CYS A 122 -5.84 36.62 3.27
CA CYS A 122 -6.61 37.64 3.98
C CYS A 122 -8.08 37.67 3.56
N ASP A 123 -8.36 37.41 2.28
CA ASP A 123 -9.71 37.29 1.72
C ASP A 123 -10.36 35.92 2.01
N LYS A 124 -9.64 35.00 2.68
CA LYS A 124 -10.03 33.62 3.00
C LYS A 124 -10.37 32.76 1.77
N LYS A 125 -9.98 33.19 0.57
CA LYS A 125 -10.27 32.47 -0.68
C LYS A 125 -9.22 31.42 -1.02
N ASN A 126 -8.04 31.51 -0.43
CA ASN A 126 -6.92 30.63 -0.74
C ASN A 126 -6.35 29.99 0.53
N LEU A 127 -5.98 28.71 0.42
CA LEU A 127 -5.16 28.01 1.39
C LEU A 127 -3.70 28.00 0.89
N ILE A 128 -2.80 28.52 1.71
CA ILE A 128 -1.37 28.61 1.44
C ILE A 128 -0.67 27.55 2.29
N ILE A 129 0.15 26.70 1.69
CA ILE A 129 0.83 25.58 2.35
C ILE A 129 2.33 25.65 2.04
N ALA A 130 3.16 25.44 3.07
CA ALA A 130 4.61 25.38 2.95
C ALA A 130 5.12 23.94 3.23
N PRO A 131 5.44 23.16 2.17
CA PRO A 131 5.98 21.81 2.29
C PRO A 131 7.32 21.73 3.02
N VAL A 132 7.57 20.60 3.68
CA VAL A 132 8.90 20.23 4.21
C VAL A 132 9.45 19.09 3.38
N LYS A 133 10.70 19.22 2.89
CA LYS A 133 11.40 18.11 2.25
C LYS A 133 12.06 17.26 3.31
N SER A 134 11.63 16.00 3.39
CA SER A 134 12.44 14.94 3.96
C SER A 134 12.28 13.71 3.08
N PHE A 135 13.26 12.80 3.10
CA PHE A 135 13.16 11.54 2.38
C PHE A 135 11.90 10.77 2.80
N THR A 136 11.62 10.74 4.10
CA THR A 136 10.43 10.11 4.70
C THR A 136 9.14 10.73 4.18
N THR A 137 9.02 12.06 4.21
CA THR A 137 7.83 12.78 3.74
C THR A 137 7.59 12.59 2.25
N CYS A 138 8.66 12.63 1.44
CA CYS A 138 8.56 12.38 0.01
C CYS A 138 8.00 10.98 -0.27
N ASN A 139 8.64 9.93 0.26
CA ASN A 139 8.21 8.55 0.04
C ASN A 139 6.79 8.30 0.56
N PHE A 140 6.49 8.84 1.74
CA PHE A 140 5.15 8.82 2.33
C PHE A 140 4.11 9.34 1.36
N LEU A 141 4.25 10.59 0.90
CA LEU A 141 3.29 11.25 0.03
C LEU A 141 3.28 10.69 -1.40
N THR A 142 4.37 10.04 -1.86
CA THR A 142 4.42 9.48 -3.22
C THR A 142 3.88 8.06 -3.35
N GLY A 143 3.68 7.31 -2.25
CA GLY A 143 3.14 5.94 -2.35
C GLY A 143 2.84 5.26 -1.04
N HIS A 144 3.76 5.35 -0.08
CA HIS A 144 3.73 4.58 1.17
C HIS A 144 2.47 4.82 2.01
N TRP A 145 1.86 6.01 1.98
CA TRP A 145 0.60 6.26 2.69
C TRP A 145 -0.51 5.30 2.25
N PHE A 146 -0.54 4.94 0.96
CA PHE A 146 -1.59 4.09 0.38
C PHE A 146 -1.34 2.62 0.68
N GLU A 147 -0.08 2.18 0.65
CA GLU A 147 0.33 0.83 1.10
C GLU A 147 -0.09 0.61 2.56
N TYR A 148 0.22 1.56 3.44
CA TYR A 148 -0.18 1.52 4.85
C TYR A 148 -1.70 1.48 5.00
N TYR A 149 -2.42 2.39 4.32
CA TYR A 149 -3.88 2.45 4.37
C TYR A 149 -4.55 1.14 3.93
N ILE A 150 -4.10 0.58 2.80
CA ILE A 150 -4.59 -0.72 2.30
C ILE A 150 -4.37 -1.81 3.34
N ARG A 151 -3.16 -1.88 3.91
CA ARG A 151 -2.81 -2.85 4.96
C ARG A 151 -3.77 -2.78 6.13
N GLU A 152 -3.94 -1.60 6.71
CA GLU A 152 -4.80 -1.45 7.89
C GLU A 152 -6.26 -1.79 7.61
N LYS A 153 -6.78 -1.38 6.45
CA LYS A 153 -8.17 -1.70 6.07
C LYS A 153 -8.37 -3.19 5.79
N ILE A 154 -7.42 -3.85 5.13
CA ILE A 154 -7.49 -5.30 4.91
C ILE A 154 -7.38 -6.04 6.24
N LEU A 155 -6.44 -5.69 7.12
CA LEU A 155 -6.31 -6.31 8.42
C LEU A 155 -7.55 -6.08 9.28
N ALA A 156 -8.15 -4.88 9.26
CA ALA A 156 -9.40 -4.60 9.93
C ALA A 156 -10.55 -5.48 9.40
N ALA A 157 -10.67 -5.65 8.08
CA ALA A 157 -11.67 -6.52 7.46
C ALA A 157 -11.47 -7.99 7.88
N VAL A 158 -10.24 -8.49 7.85
CA VAL A 158 -9.91 -9.86 8.26
C VAL A 158 -10.17 -10.07 9.75
N ASN A 159 -9.76 -9.14 10.61
CA ASN A 159 -9.98 -9.23 12.06
C ASN A 159 -11.45 -9.11 12.46
N SER A 160 -12.24 -8.37 11.67
CA SER A 160 -13.69 -8.25 11.88
C SER A 160 -14.48 -9.39 11.22
N SER A 161 -13.81 -10.25 10.45
CA SER A 161 -14.42 -11.44 9.86
C SER A 161 -14.61 -12.55 10.92
N VAL A 162 -14.89 -13.77 10.48
CA VAL A 162 -15.27 -14.84 11.41
C VAL A 162 -14.17 -15.19 12.41
N PRO A 163 -14.53 -15.33 13.71
CA PRO A 163 -13.59 -15.75 14.74
C PRO A 163 -12.82 -17.02 14.35
N GLY A 164 -11.50 -16.94 14.45
CA GLY A 164 -10.60 -18.06 14.16
C GLY A 164 -10.31 -18.28 12.68
N LEU A 165 -10.53 -17.29 11.80
CA LEU A 165 -9.97 -17.29 10.46
C LEU A 165 -8.44 -17.43 10.55
N ASP A 166 -7.89 -18.42 9.86
CA ASP A 166 -6.45 -18.66 9.84
C ASP A 166 -5.81 -17.78 8.76
N PHE A 167 -5.11 -16.75 9.21
CA PHE A 167 -4.42 -15.83 8.32
C PHE A 167 -3.05 -15.37 8.83
N ALA A 168 -2.21 -14.96 7.88
CA ALA A 168 -0.94 -14.27 8.08
C ALA A 168 -0.81 -13.14 7.06
N CYS A 169 -0.07 -12.09 7.40
CA CYS A 169 0.19 -10.95 6.50
C CYS A 169 1.63 -10.46 6.69
N LEU A 170 2.35 -10.29 5.59
CA LEU A 170 3.63 -9.60 5.55
C LEU A 170 3.55 -8.48 4.51
N SER A 171 3.94 -7.27 4.92
CA SER A 171 3.95 -6.09 4.06
C SER A 171 5.37 -5.55 3.87
N ASN A 172 5.58 -4.87 2.74
CA ASN A 172 6.80 -4.15 2.37
C ASN A 172 8.05 -5.02 2.47
N LEU A 173 8.03 -6.15 1.76
CA LEU A 173 9.15 -7.06 1.67
C LEU A 173 10.07 -6.65 0.53
N SER A 174 11.37 -6.55 0.79
CA SER A 174 12.35 -6.65 -0.29
C SER A 174 12.79 -8.10 -0.41
N ILE A 175 12.69 -8.63 -1.61
CA ILE A 175 13.02 -10.02 -1.92
C ILE A 175 14.11 -10.11 -2.97
N LYS A 176 14.85 -11.22 -2.94
CA LYS A 176 15.76 -11.63 -4.00
C LYS A 176 15.18 -12.87 -4.67
N LEU A 177 14.93 -12.74 -5.96
CA LEU A 177 14.40 -13.82 -6.80
C LEU A 177 15.50 -14.83 -7.12
N ALA A 178 15.11 -16.04 -7.53
CA ALA A 178 16.03 -17.09 -8.01
C ALA A 178 16.96 -16.60 -9.14
N SER A 179 16.49 -15.64 -9.95
CA SER A 179 17.30 -15.00 -11.00
C SER A 179 18.41 -14.07 -10.48
N GLY A 180 18.50 -13.85 -9.16
CA GLY A 180 19.41 -12.89 -8.54
C GLY A 180 18.89 -11.44 -8.51
N LYS A 181 17.80 -11.15 -9.24
CA LYS A 181 17.16 -9.82 -9.25
C LYS A 181 16.43 -9.53 -7.95
N TYR A 182 16.43 -8.26 -7.56
CA TYR A 182 15.64 -7.75 -6.45
C TYR A 182 14.25 -7.30 -6.91
N ALA A 183 13.27 -7.50 -6.04
CA ALA A 183 11.91 -7.00 -6.23
C ALA A 183 11.32 -6.60 -4.87
N GLU A 184 10.28 -5.78 -4.90
CA GLU A 184 9.49 -5.43 -3.72
C GLU A 184 8.13 -6.11 -3.80
N ILE A 185 7.60 -6.50 -2.63
CA ILE A 185 6.23 -6.96 -2.45
C ILE A 185 5.58 -6.02 -1.44
N ASP A 186 4.58 -5.27 -1.90
CA ASP A 186 3.83 -4.35 -1.03
C ASP A 186 3.09 -5.12 0.06
N MET A 187 2.40 -6.21 -0.32
CA MET A 187 1.75 -7.09 0.64
C MET A 187 1.57 -8.52 0.12
N MET A 188 1.83 -9.46 1.02
CA MET A 188 1.56 -10.88 0.84
C MET A 188 0.75 -11.41 2.01
N MET A 189 -0.30 -12.15 1.71
CA MET A 189 -1.15 -12.76 2.73
C MET A 189 -1.26 -14.27 2.52
N ARG A 190 -1.47 -14.98 3.62
CA ARG A 190 -1.94 -16.36 3.63
C ARG A 190 -3.31 -16.35 4.30
N ILE A 191 -4.32 -16.94 3.66
CA ILE A 191 -5.66 -17.12 4.23
C ILE A 191 -6.11 -18.54 3.94
N ASN A 192 -6.36 -19.33 4.99
CA ASN A 192 -6.74 -20.75 4.88
C ASN A 192 -5.84 -21.55 3.92
N GLY A 193 -4.53 -21.30 3.97
CA GLY A 193 -3.53 -21.99 3.15
C GLY A 193 -3.39 -21.49 1.71
N GLU A 194 -4.25 -20.59 1.22
CA GLU A 194 -4.03 -19.92 -0.07
C GLU A 194 -3.21 -18.64 0.12
N TYR A 195 -2.29 -18.38 -0.82
CA TYR A 195 -1.44 -17.20 -0.83
C TYR A 195 -2.00 -16.14 -1.78
N PHE A 196 -1.95 -14.90 -1.33
CA PHE A 196 -2.43 -13.71 -2.02
C PHE A 196 -1.29 -12.72 -2.17
N LEU A 197 -1.20 -12.11 -3.35
CA LEU A 197 -0.22 -11.09 -3.65
C LEU A 197 -0.96 -9.79 -3.98
N ILE A 198 -0.62 -8.72 -3.26
CA ILE A 198 -1.29 -7.43 -3.36
C ILE A 198 -0.23 -6.37 -3.62
N GLU A 199 -0.40 -5.66 -4.73
CA GLU A 199 0.38 -4.48 -5.11
C GLU A 199 -0.49 -3.23 -4.90
N ALA A 200 0.05 -2.19 -4.30
CA ALA A 200 -0.60 -0.92 -4.08
C ALA A 200 -0.07 0.14 -5.07
N LYS A 201 -0.99 0.84 -5.74
CA LYS A 201 -0.65 1.96 -6.63
C LYS A 201 -1.50 3.18 -6.30
N SER A 202 -0.85 4.18 -5.68
CA SER A 202 -1.47 5.44 -5.26
C SER A 202 -1.80 6.40 -6.42
N GLY A 203 -1.30 6.13 -7.64
CA GLY A 203 -1.48 6.97 -8.83
C GLY A 203 -1.51 6.15 -10.12
N LYS A 204 -1.23 6.81 -11.26
CA LYS A 204 -1.28 6.17 -12.59
C LYS A 204 -0.39 4.93 -12.67
N LEU A 205 -0.92 3.88 -13.32
CA LEU A 205 -0.16 2.65 -13.58
C LEU A 205 0.85 2.88 -14.71
N ASN A 206 2.01 3.40 -14.37
CA ASN A 206 3.11 3.57 -15.31
C ASN A 206 3.99 2.30 -15.27
N ILE A 207 3.83 1.42 -16.27
CA ILE A 207 4.82 0.41 -16.69
C ILE A 207 5.39 -0.47 -15.54
N GLY A 208 4.51 -1.17 -14.82
CA GLY A 208 4.89 -2.19 -13.80
C GLY A 208 4.29 -3.58 -14.01
N ILE A 209 3.30 -3.71 -14.90
CA ILE A 209 2.50 -4.92 -15.14
C ILE A 209 3.37 -6.14 -15.43
N GLY A 210 4.37 -6.01 -16.30
CA GLY A 210 5.24 -7.11 -16.68
C GLY A 210 6.13 -7.61 -15.54
N GLN A 211 6.53 -6.72 -14.61
CA GLN A 211 7.32 -7.12 -13.44
C GLN A 211 6.44 -7.88 -12.45
N PHE A 212 5.25 -7.36 -12.17
CA PHE A 212 4.26 -8.03 -11.32
C PHE A 212 3.88 -9.41 -11.88
N TYR A 213 3.65 -9.53 -13.18
CA TYR A 213 3.35 -10.82 -13.82
C TYR A 213 4.50 -11.83 -13.70
N ARG A 214 5.75 -11.39 -13.89
CA ARG A 214 6.92 -12.27 -13.72
C ARG A 214 7.06 -12.76 -12.28
N LEU A 215 6.82 -11.86 -11.32
CA LEU A 215 6.82 -12.21 -9.90
C LEU A 215 5.73 -13.26 -9.59
N LEU A 216 4.50 -13.00 -10.05
CA LEU A 216 3.36 -13.91 -9.91
C LEU A 216 3.68 -15.33 -10.43
N ASN A 217 4.24 -15.41 -11.64
CA ASN A 217 4.62 -16.69 -12.25
C ASN A 217 5.76 -17.38 -11.49
N GLY A 218 6.77 -16.64 -11.05
CA GLY A 218 7.89 -17.18 -10.27
C GLY A 218 7.41 -17.77 -8.94
N LEU A 219 6.44 -17.12 -8.29
CA LEU A 219 5.84 -17.59 -7.04
C LEU A 219 4.80 -18.69 -7.24
N ARG A 220 4.33 -18.92 -8.47
CA ARG A 220 3.23 -19.85 -8.81
C ARG A 220 1.96 -19.54 -8.02
N ILE A 221 1.68 -18.26 -7.76
CA ILE A 221 0.43 -17.82 -7.15
C ILE A 221 -0.66 -17.83 -8.22
N LYS A 222 -1.85 -18.33 -7.88
CA LYS A 222 -2.99 -18.33 -8.80
C LYS A 222 -3.38 -16.89 -9.11
N THR A 223 -3.59 -16.58 -10.39
CA THR A 223 -3.84 -15.19 -10.80
C THR A 223 -5.10 -14.59 -10.20
N ARG A 224 -6.10 -15.42 -9.85
CA ARG A 224 -7.30 -15.01 -9.10
C ARG A 224 -7.03 -14.45 -7.70
N ASN A 225 -5.85 -14.75 -7.13
CA ASN A 225 -5.38 -14.33 -5.81
C ASN A 225 -4.33 -13.19 -5.91
N ALA A 226 -4.11 -12.64 -7.10
CA ALA A 226 -3.18 -11.54 -7.34
C ALA A 226 -3.94 -10.26 -7.70
N PHE A 227 -3.63 -9.18 -6.99
CA PHE A 227 -4.35 -7.91 -7.10
C PHE A 227 -3.38 -6.74 -7.25
N ILE A 228 -3.68 -5.83 -8.17
CA ILE A 228 -3.15 -4.47 -8.16
C ILE A 228 -4.29 -3.56 -7.71
N LEU A 229 -4.14 -3.01 -6.52
CA LEU A 229 -5.10 -2.10 -5.90
C LEU A 229 -4.72 -0.68 -6.26
N MET A 230 -5.67 0.05 -6.82
CA MET A 230 -5.49 1.44 -7.18
C MET A 230 -6.49 2.32 -6.46
N ASN A 231 -6.03 3.50 -6.05
CA ASN A 231 -6.93 4.48 -5.45
C ASN A 231 -7.80 5.18 -6.52
N GLU A 232 -7.22 5.38 -7.71
CA GLU A 232 -7.88 5.93 -8.88
C GLU A 232 -7.32 5.30 -10.16
N GLY A 233 -8.00 5.48 -11.30
CA GLY A 233 -7.43 5.06 -12.59
C GLY A 233 -7.64 3.58 -12.95
N ALA A 234 -8.19 2.76 -12.05
CA ALA A 234 -8.34 1.31 -12.25
C ALA A 234 -9.19 0.98 -13.49
N GLU A 235 -10.34 1.63 -13.65
CA GLU A 235 -11.26 1.38 -14.77
C GLU A 235 -10.62 1.76 -16.11
N GLN A 236 -9.84 2.85 -16.15
CA GLN A 236 -9.08 3.22 -17.35
C GLN A 236 -8.07 2.12 -17.71
N VAL A 237 -7.34 1.59 -16.73
CA VAL A 237 -6.40 0.48 -16.95
C VAL A 237 -7.12 -0.77 -17.45
N ILE A 238 -8.24 -1.16 -16.82
CA ILE A 238 -9.03 -2.32 -17.24
C ILE A 238 -9.49 -2.15 -18.69
N ASN A 239 -9.99 -0.97 -19.04
CA ASN A 239 -10.45 -0.65 -20.40
C ASN A 239 -9.31 -0.64 -21.42
N THR A 240 -8.15 -0.06 -21.08
CA THR A 240 -6.97 -0.05 -21.97
C THR A 240 -6.41 -1.45 -22.17
N CYS A 241 -6.36 -2.27 -21.11
CA CYS A 241 -5.84 -3.63 -21.19
C CYS A 241 -6.88 -4.65 -21.67
N ARG A 242 -8.16 -4.27 -21.87
CA ARG A 242 -9.25 -5.10 -22.44
C ARG A 242 -9.28 -6.56 -21.96
N ASN A 243 -9.13 -6.80 -20.66
CA ASN A 243 -9.08 -8.16 -20.06
C ASN A 243 -7.86 -9.04 -20.43
N SER A 244 -6.81 -8.50 -21.06
CA SER A 244 -5.57 -9.25 -21.32
C SER A 244 -4.70 -9.48 -20.08
N LEU A 245 -5.08 -8.89 -18.94
CA LEU A 245 -4.38 -9.09 -17.67
C LEU A 245 -4.80 -10.42 -17.06
N ALA A 246 -3.83 -11.29 -16.82
CA ALA A 246 -4.09 -12.55 -16.15
C ALA A 246 -4.57 -12.36 -14.70
N PHE A 247 -4.26 -11.21 -14.09
CA PHE A 247 -4.55 -10.83 -12.71
C PHE A 247 -5.51 -9.63 -12.63
N LYS A 248 -5.98 -9.34 -11.42
CA LYS A 248 -7.02 -8.31 -11.20
C LYS A 248 -6.41 -6.94 -10.92
N VAL A 249 -6.81 -5.94 -11.69
CA VAL A 249 -6.63 -4.52 -11.32
C VAL A 249 -7.97 -4.03 -10.78
N VAL A 250 -8.00 -3.44 -9.59
CA VAL A 250 -9.25 -3.08 -8.93
C VAL A 250 -9.11 -1.74 -8.21
N ASN A 251 -10.17 -0.93 -8.25
CA ASN A 251 -10.29 0.19 -7.32
C ASN A 251 -10.37 -0.32 -5.88
N PHE A 252 -9.64 0.32 -4.97
CA PHE A 252 -9.53 -0.15 -3.59
C PHE A 252 -10.88 -0.24 -2.84
N GLU A 253 -11.77 0.76 -2.99
CA GLU A 253 -13.09 0.73 -2.32
C GLU A 253 -13.90 -0.50 -2.76
N ARG A 254 -13.90 -0.77 -4.07
CA ARG A 254 -14.56 -1.95 -4.65
C ARG A 254 -13.88 -3.25 -4.23
N PHE A 255 -12.55 -3.26 -4.11
CA PHE A 255 -11.82 -4.42 -3.63
C PHE A 255 -12.22 -4.78 -2.20
N ILE A 256 -12.23 -3.82 -1.28
CA ILE A 256 -12.58 -4.11 0.12
C ILE A 256 -13.98 -4.67 0.26
N SER A 257 -14.98 -4.10 -0.43
CA SER A 257 -16.34 -4.64 -0.40
C SER A 257 -16.37 -6.10 -0.86
N ASN A 258 -15.76 -6.40 -2.02
CA ASN A 258 -15.73 -7.76 -2.56
C ASN A 258 -14.89 -8.72 -1.71
N PHE A 259 -13.86 -8.21 -1.05
CA PHE A 259 -12.97 -8.99 -0.21
C PHE A 259 -13.68 -9.40 1.08
N CYS A 260 -14.45 -8.50 1.71
CA CYS A 260 -15.33 -8.85 2.82
C CYS A 260 -16.32 -9.95 2.42
N ASP A 261 -17.01 -9.81 1.28
CA ASP A 261 -17.93 -10.85 0.79
C ASP A 261 -17.23 -12.21 0.58
N TYR A 262 -15.98 -12.19 0.11
CA TYR A 262 -15.16 -13.39 -0.03
C TYR A 262 -14.85 -14.02 1.33
N LEU A 263 -14.41 -13.22 2.31
CA LEU A 263 -14.14 -13.68 3.67
C LEU A 263 -15.37 -14.30 4.31
N ASP A 264 -16.55 -13.69 4.12
CA ASP A 264 -17.83 -14.20 4.63
C ASP A 264 -18.20 -15.55 4.00
N LYS A 265 -17.97 -15.73 2.70
CA LYS A 265 -18.18 -17.02 2.02
C LYS A 265 -17.22 -18.10 2.52
N VAL A 266 -15.95 -17.77 2.67
CA VAL A 266 -14.92 -18.69 3.21
C VAL A 266 -15.28 -19.12 4.63
N ALA A 267 -15.78 -18.19 5.42
CA ALA A 267 -16.30 -18.44 6.74
C ALA A 267 -17.52 -19.39 6.76
N LEU A 268 -18.51 -19.14 5.92
CA LEU A 268 -19.70 -19.99 5.76
C LEU A 268 -19.32 -21.43 5.38
N MET A 269 -18.38 -21.60 4.44
CA MET A 269 -17.91 -22.91 4.01
C MET A 269 -17.17 -23.65 5.14
N SER A 270 -16.35 -22.92 5.92
CA SER A 270 -15.61 -23.47 7.06
C SER A 270 -16.54 -23.86 8.22
N ALA A 271 -17.59 -23.08 8.49
CA ALA A 271 -18.61 -23.41 9.49
C ALA A 271 -19.46 -24.62 9.07
N THR A 272 -19.79 -24.73 7.78
CA THR A 272 -20.54 -25.87 7.23
C THR A 272 -19.71 -27.17 7.32
N ALA A 273 -18.43 -27.10 6.97
CA ALA A 273 -17.51 -28.24 7.08
C ALA A 273 -17.32 -28.73 8.52
N ARG A 274 -17.28 -27.81 9.50
CA ARG A 274 -17.23 -28.16 10.93
C ARG A 274 -18.52 -28.81 11.41
N LYS A 275 -19.70 -28.36 10.94
CA LYS A 275 -21.00 -28.97 11.27
C LYS A 275 -21.16 -30.37 10.68
N SER A 276 -20.71 -30.60 9.45
CA SER A 276 -20.75 -31.93 8.82
C SER A 276 -19.77 -32.92 9.46
N ALA A 277 -18.69 -32.45 10.07
CA ALA A 277 -17.75 -33.28 10.83
C ALA A 277 -18.25 -33.64 12.25
N PHE A 278 -19.38 -33.07 12.69
CA PHE A 278 -19.96 -33.23 14.02
C PHE A 278 -21.33 -33.93 13.99
N ILE A 279 -21.54 -34.84 13.04
CA ILE A 279 -22.65 -35.80 13.10
C ILE A 279 -22.16 -36.96 13.97
N PRO A 280 -22.67 -37.14 15.20
CA PRO A 280 -22.35 -38.33 15.99
C PRO A 280 -22.98 -39.54 15.28
N ALA A 281 -22.23 -40.63 15.20
CA ALA A 281 -22.75 -41.94 14.82
C ALA A 281 -23.80 -42.43 15.84
#